data_AF-A0A1U7ZEU7-F1
#
_entry.id   AF-A0A1U7ZEU7-F1
#
_cell.length_a   1.000
_cell.length_b   1.000
_cell.length_c   1.000
_cell.angle_alpha   90.00
_cell.angle_beta   90.00
_cell.angle_gamma   90.00
#
_symmetry.space_group_name_H-M   'P 1'
#
loop_
_entity.id
_entity.type
_entity.pdbx_description
1 polymer ?
#
loop_
_entity_poly.entity_id
_entity_poly.type
_entity_poly.pdbx_seq_one_letter_code
_entity_poly.pdbx_strand_id
1 'polypeptide(L)'
;MSRAMSEPELEVQYDPSMLLLQPVLDLIASAGYSPDRNVNLSASDKLVAGLAWCIATAKAIVPELQALSGQDSILQDKIKTLDVIESALRSMGCPYPLQANQIRDLDYGGIYPVVQWIVSRVSPMQTETTCEVIYVAHGIEQEQHAIQLLEKELCLAENSIKMLHANLKEQNMKKENLLNAMQHLHERIDKEGGVNMVPKMVSLLKTSKDLERQALDFRSCCKQKHSDLQAEVTELETKINCDKSNDLLGDIDHSLCNSLEKLNLVKSELATKLRKTLVLKRQLDDRPSQTELIQYERRFSELYVQIQEKLRQTRKYYATYNALLEKKELMLKETSLLNSISSQFQDTINSTTGRVKLINSMEGIVKGTQQKLERVQLGLQAEQKVCDALKEKYTAAIAEQRHCSSLLKAFQEECARNERLRSQSSV
;
A
#
# COMPACT_ATOMS: atom_id res chain seq x y z
N MET A 1 84.23 22.96 12.90
CA MET A 1 85.10 23.11 14.07
C MET A 1 84.26 23.62 15.22
N SER A 2 84.23 22.86 16.30
CA SER A 2 84.11 23.24 17.71
C SER A 2 83.33 24.51 18.08
N ARG A 3 82.35 24.39 18.97
CA ARG A 3 82.53 24.69 20.40
C ARG A 3 81.30 24.29 21.22
N ALA A 4 81.56 23.58 22.31
CA ALA A 4 80.63 23.22 23.38
C ALA A 4 80.47 24.37 24.40
N MET A 5 79.64 24.11 25.43
CA MET A 5 79.43 24.80 26.71
C MET A 5 78.28 25.84 26.71
N SER A 6 77.33 25.88 27.65
CA SER A 6 77.14 25.13 28.92
C SER A 6 75.68 25.31 29.39
N GLU A 7 75.11 24.27 30.02
CA GLU A 7 73.95 24.34 30.92
C GLU A 7 74.33 24.96 32.27
N PRO A 8 73.44 25.66 32.98
CA PRO A 8 73.60 25.99 34.39
C PRO A 8 72.88 24.97 35.28
N GLU A 9 73.62 24.37 36.21
CA GLU A 9 73.13 23.56 37.32
C GLU A 9 72.33 24.42 38.32
N LEU A 10 71.12 23.97 38.68
CA LEU A 10 70.31 24.48 39.77
C LEU A 10 70.40 23.49 40.94
N GLU A 11 71.18 23.85 41.95
CA GLU A 11 71.32 23.11 43.22
C GLU A 11 69.97 23.06 43.97
N VAL A 12 69.43 21.85 44.15
CA VAL A 12 68.33 21.57 45.07
C VAL A 12 68.93 21.19 46.42
N GLN A 13 68.79 22.09 47.38
CA GLN A 13 69.28 21.96 48.76
C GLN A 13 68.49 20.87 49.50
N TYR A 14 69.10 19.71 49.75
CA TYR A 14 68.51 18.54 50.40
C TYR A 14 68.56 18.69 51.94
N ASP A 15 67.40 18.66 52.62
CA ASP A 15 67.29 18.71 54.09
C ASP A 15 67.31 17.28 54.68
N PRO A 16 68.33 16.87 55.47
CA PRO A 16 68.47 15.53 56.05
C PRO A 16 67.30 15.10 56.96
N SER A 17 66.51 16.04 57.45
CA SER A 17 65.41 15.86 58.41
C SER A 17 64.23 15.03 57.87
N MET A 18 64.07 14.97 56.53
CA MET A 18 62.91 14.37 55.87
C MET A 18 63.00 12.84 55.76
N LEU A 19 64.21 12.26 55.80
CA LEU A 19 64.44 10.81 55.69
C LEU A 19 64.01 10.02 56.95
N LEU A 20 63.99 10.65 58.12
CA LEU A 20 63.61 9.99 59.39
C LEU A 20 62.12 10.14 59.74
N LEU A 21 61.43 11.13 59.13
CA LEU A 21 60.00 11.38 59.33
C LEU A 21 59.13 10.36 58.59
N GLN A 22 59.57 9.93 57.40
CA GLN A 22 58.77 9.10 56.50
C GLN A 22 58.30 7.78 57.14
N PRO A 23 59.15 7.00 57.84
CA PRO A 23 58.71 5.76 58.47
C PRO A 23 57.65 5.96 59.57
N VAL A 24 57.72 7.09 60.29
CA VAL A 24 56.74 7.43 61.33
C VAL A 24 55.39 7.77 60.70
N LEU A 25 55.39 8.56 59.62
CA LEU A 25 54.18 8.89 58.86
C LEU A 25 53.60 7.66 58.16
N ASP A 26 54.42 6.76 57.62
CA ASP A 26 53.99 5.51 57.02
C ASP A 26 53.33 4.59 58.06
N LEU A 27 53.84 4.58 59.29
CA LEU A 27 53.22 3.85 60.40
C LEU A 27 51.84 4.43 60.76
N ILE A 28 51.72 5.76 60.81
CA ILE A 28 50.45 6.45 61.04
C ILE A 28 49.47 6.22 59.88
N ALA A 29 49.96 6.22 58.64
CA ALA A 29 49.17 5.91 57.45
C ALA A 29 48.68 4.46 57.46
N SER A 30 49.48 3.52 57.96
CA SER A 30 49.06 2.12 58.15
C SER A 30 47.90 1.96 59.14
N ALA A 31 47.71 2.93 60.04
CA ALA A 31 46.54 3.01 60.92
C ALA A 31 45.31 3.69 60.29
N GLY A 32 45.36 4.07 59.02
CA GLY A 32 44.23 4.64 58.27
C GLY A 32 44.20 6.17 58.19
N TYR A 33 45.22 6.87 58.67
CA TYR A 33 45.34 8.32 58.45
C TYR A 33 45.75 8.58 56.99
N SER A 34 44.88 9.20 56.21
CA SER A 34 45.26 9.74 54.91
C SER A 34 45.74 11.19 55.11
N PRO A 35 47.03 11.51 54.85
CA PRO A 35 47.50 12.89 54.95
C PRO A 35 46.77 13.73 53.89
N ASP A 36 45.81 14.54 54.32
CA ASP A 36 45.00 15.35 53.40
C ASP A 36 45.86 16.38 52.65
N ARG A 37 45.87 16.23 51.32
CA ARG A 37 46.04 17.14 50.16
C ARG A 37 46.76 18.50 50.22
N ASN A 38 47.35 18.94 51.34
CA ASN A 38 48.06 20.21 51.43
C ASN A 38 49.59 20.01 51.49
N VAL A 39 50.24 20.15 50.33
CA VAL A 39 51.67 19.85 50.10
C VAL A 39 52.63 20.76 50.90
N ASN A 40 52.16 21.85 51.52
CA ASN A 40 53.00 22.92 52.08
C ASN A 40 53.14 22.96 53.62
N LEU A 41 52.80 21.91 54.38
CA LEU A 41 53.02 21.87 55.84
C LEU A 41 54.43 21.43 56.24
N SER A 42 54.95 21.98 57.35
CA SER A 42 56.25 21.58 57.91
C SER A 42 56.24 20.15 58.45
N ALA A 43 57.42 19.52 58.55
CA ALA A 43 57.60 18.16 59.06
C ALA A 43 56.93 17.92 60.43
N SER A 44 57.06 18.87 61.35
CA SER A 44 56.45 18.82 62.68
C SER A 44 54.92 18.91 62.61
N ASP A 45 54.36 19.73 61.72
CA ASP A 45 52.91 19.90 61.61
C ASP A 45 52.21 18.64 61.06
N LYS A 46 52.86 17.94 60.11
CA LYS A 46 52.38 16.65 59.58
C LYS A 46 52.35 15.57 60.67
N LEU A 47 53.39 15.53 61.51
CA LEU A 47 53.47 14.60 62.63
C LEU A 47 52.40 14.89 63.69
N VAL A 48 52.23 16.16 64.06
CA VAL A 48 51.23 16.62 65.03
C VAL A 48 49.81 16.27 64.58
N ALA A 49 49.49 16.52 63.30
CA ALA A 49 48.20 16.16 62.72
C ALA A 49 47.95 14.64 62.73
N GLY A 50 48.96 13.85 62.37
CA GLY A 50 48.89 12.39 62.39
C GLY A 50 48.70 11.83 63.81
N LEU A 51 49.47 12.32 64.79
CA LEU A 51 49.33 11.92 66.21
C LEU A 51 47.97 12.31 66.78
N ALA A 52 47.49 13.54 66.51
CA ALA A 52 46.19 13.99 66.94
C ALA A 52 45.06 13.12 66.36
N TRP A 53 45.15 12.75 65.08
CA TRP A 53 44.21 11.83 64.45
C TRP A 53 44.23 10.46 65.12
N CYS A 54 45.39 9.86 65.33
CA CYS A 54 45.52 8.55 65.98
C CYS A 54 44.96 8.54 67.40
N ILE A 55 45.11 9.64 68.15
CA ILE A 55 44.52 9.79 69.50
C ILE A 55 43.00 9.90 69.41
N ALA A 56 42.47 10.65 68.43
CA ALA A 56 41.03 10.79 68.22
C ALA A 56 40.37 9.44 67.82
N THR A 57 40.99 8.66 66.93
CA THR A 57 40.51 7.31 66.56
C THR A 57 40.69 6.29 67.68
N ALA A 58 41.71 6.43 68.52
CA ALA A 58 41.90 5.61 69.73
C ALA A 58 40.87 5.90 70.84
N LYS A 59 39.96 6.88 70.63
CA LYS A 59 38.79 7.15 71.48
C LYS A 59 39.17 7.55 72.93
N ALA A 60 40.20 8.38 73.08
CA ALA A 60 40.56 8.94 74.39
C ALA A 60 39.56 10.02 74.83
N ILE A 61 39.22 10.02 76.12
CA ILE A 61 38.38 11.02 76.79
C ILE A 61 39.19 12.31 76.93
N VAL A 62 39.30 13.09 75.85
CA VAL A 62 39.80 14.48 75.87
C VAL A 62 38.88 15.32 74.98
N PRO A 63 37.84 15.96 75.54
CA PRO A 63 36.89 16.79 74.80
C PRO A 63 37.53 17.98 74.06
N GLU A 64 38.75 18.39 74.43
CA GLU A 64 39.47 19.52 73.82
C GLU A 64 40.14 19.18 72.48
N LEU A 65 40.31 17.91 72.12
CA LEU A 65 40.87 17.50 70.81
C LEU A 65 39.81 17.25 69.73
N GLN A 66 38.54 17.10 70.10
CA GLN A 66 37.44 16.90 69.16
C GLN A 66 37.05 18.17 68.39
N ALA A 67 37.53 19.34 68.83
CA ALA A 67 37.40 20.62 68.12
C ALA A 67 38.59 20.94 67.19
N LEU A 68 39.66 20.11 67.18
CA LEU A 68 40.89 20.34 66.40
C LEU A 68 40.92 19.58 65.06
N SER A 69 39.94 18.73 64.78
CA SER A 69 39.81 17.99 63.49
C SER A 69 38.92 18.71 62.46
N GLY A 70 38.44 19.92 62.77
CA GLY A 70 37.66 20.76 61.87
C GLY A 70 38.29 22.14 61.67
N GLN A 71 38.86 22.35 60.48
CA GLN A 71 39.17 23.65 59.86
C GLN A 71 40.40 24.44 60.36
N ASP A 72 41.44 24.48 59.51
CA ASP A 72 42.30 25.59 59.04
C ASP A 72 42.74 26.75 59.96
N SER A 73 42.57 26.71 61.28
CA SER A 73 43.02 27.81 62.16
C SER A 73 43.73 27.37 63.44
N ILE A 74 44.50 26.28 63.40
CA ILE A 74 45.43 25.89 64.48
C ILE A 74 46.86 25.76 63.93
N LEU A 75 47.39 26.87 63.41
CA LEU A 75 48.84 27.06 63.17
C LEU A 75 49.33 28.40 63.72
N GLN A 76 48.64 28.96 64.73
CA GLN A 76 49.16 30.15 65.43
C GLN A 76 49.69 29.86 66.83
N ASP A 77 49.30 28.77 67.49
CA ASP A 77 49.70 28.48 68.88
C ASP A 77 50.25 27.05 69.04
N LYS A 78 51.32 26.72 68.29
CA LYS A 78 51.95 25.37 68.26
C LYS A 78 52.27 24.80 69.64
N ILE A 79 52.52 25.65 70.64
CA ILE A 79 52.89 25.23 72.00
C ILE A 79 51.71 24.55 72.70
N LYS A 80 50.50 25.10 72.59
CA LYS A 80 49.31 24.56 73.27
C LYS A 80 48.89 23.20 72.69
N THR A 81 48.94 23.04 71.37
CA THR A 81 48.57 21.77 70.72
C THR A 81 49.51 20.64 71.12
N LEU A 82 50.80 20.93 71.29
CA LEU A 82 51.80 19.96 71.73
C LEU A 82 51.61 19.56 73.20
N ASP A 83 51.27 20.51 74.07
CA ASP A 83 50.95 20.23 75.48
C ASP A 83 49.68 19.38 75.61
N VAL A 84 48.68 19.63 74.78
CA VAL A 84 47.44 18.83 74.72
C VAL A 84 47.74 17.40 74.28
N ILE A 85 48.59 17.20 73.28
CA ILE A 85 49.02 15.86 72.85
C ILE A 85 49.79 15.15 73.98
N GLU A 86 50.73 15.82 74.65
CA GLU A 86 51.44 15.24 75.80
C GLU A 86 50.46 14.81 76.91
N SER A 87 49.48 15.66 77.25
CA SER A 87 48.48 15.37 78.28
C SER A 87 47.58 14.18 77.90
N ALA A 88 47.20 14.08 76.63
CA ALA A 88 46.39 12.98 76.09
C ALA A 88 47.18 11.66 76.09
N LEU A 89 48.47 11.69 75.73
CA LEU A 89 49.32 10.50 75.78
C LEU A 89 49.51 10.00 77.22
N ARG A 90 49.65 10.93 78.18
CA ARG A 90 49.73 10.60 79.61
C ARG A 90 48.40 10.03 80.13
N SER A 91 47.26 10.61 79.76
CA SER A 91 45.94 10.10 80.18
C SER A 91 45.62 8.73 79.59
N MET A 92 46.11 8.44 78.38
CA MET A 92 45.99 7.12 77.75
C MET A 92 46.92 6.06 78.37
N GLY A 93 47.79 6.44 79.32
CA GLY A 93 48.73 5.55 79.98
C GLY A 93 49.88 5.11 79.09
N CYS A 94 50.35 5.98 78.17
CA CYS A 94 51.48 5.66 77.31
C CYS A 94 52.74 5.37 78.15
N PRO A 95 53.41 4.21 77.97
CA PRO A 95 54.58 3.83 78.76
C PRO A 95 55.85 4.60 78.37
N TYR A 96 55.81 5.38 77.28
CA TYR A 96 56.95 6.14 76.77
C TYR A 96 56.72 7.64 77.01
N PRO A 97 57.58 8.32 77.80
CA PRO A 97 57.44 9.74 78.07
C PRO A 97 57.83 10.55 76.82
N LEU A 98 56.88 11.30 76.27
CA LEU A 98 57.10 12.20 75.15
C LEU A 98 56.71 13.62 75.56
N GLN A 99 57.67 14.54 75.56
CA GLN A 99 57.45 15.93 75.93
C GLN A 99 57.13 16.79 74.69
N ALA A 100 56.36 17.87 74.89
CA ALA A 100 56.05 18.84 73.84
C ALA A 100 57.29 19.36 73.07
N ASN A 101 58.42 19.53 73.76
CA ASN A 101 59.68 19.96 73.14
C ASN A 101 60.26 18.90 72.20
N GLN A 102 60.15 17.61 72.55
CA GLN A 102 60.66 16.52 71.72
C GLN A 102 59.87 16.37 70.41
N ILE A 103 58.59 16.73 70.40
CA ILE A 103 57.76 16.73 69.18
C ILE A 103 58.08 17.96 68.30
N ARG A 104 58.40 19.10 68.92
CA ARG A 104 58.82 20.32 68.21
C ARG A 104 60.18 20.15 67.55
N ASP A 105 61.14 19.61 68.29
CA ASP A 105 62.54 19.44 67.87
C ASP A 105 62.75 18.16 67.05
N LEU A 106 61.66 17.45 66.71
CA LEU A 106 61.65 16.26 65.87
C LEU A 106 62.59 15.15 66.39
N ASP A 107 62.51 14.86 67.70
CA ASP A 107 63.23 13.76 68.34
C ASP A 107 62.59 12.40 67.98
N TYR A 108 62.90 11.92 66.78
CA TYR A 108 62.35 10.69 66.22
C TYR A 108 62.59 9.45 67.09
N GLY A 109 63.66 9.45 67.89
CA GLY A 109 63.97 8.37 68.83
C GLY A 109 62.93 8.22 69.93
N GLY A 110 62.37 9.34 70.42
CA GLY A 110 61.27 9.36 71.38
C GLY A 110 59.88 9.24 70.74
N ILE A 111 59.71 9.76 69.53
CA ILE A 111 58.41 9.80 68.83
C ILE A 111 58.00 8.42 68.30
N TYR A 112 58.94 7.66 67.71
CA TYR A 112 58.64 6.41 67.02
C TYR A 112 57.99 5.33 67.93
N PRO A 113 58.47 5.07 69.16
CA PRO A 113 57.85 4.11 70.07
C PRO A 113 56.42 4.49 70.48
N VAL A 114 56.14 5.79 70.65
CA VAL A 114 54.80 6.30 70.97
C VAL A 114 53.86 6.05 69.81
N VAL A 115 54.28 6.37 68.59
CA VAL A 115 53.50 6.15 67.37
C VAL A 115 53.22 4.66 67.18
N GLN A 116 54.22 3.80 67.33
CA GLN A 116 54.05 2.35 67.25
C GLN A 116 53.05 1.82 68.27
N TRP A 117 53.07 2.36 69.48
CA TRP A 117 52.13 1.98 70.52
C TRP A 117 50.69 2.42 70.21
N ILE A 118 50.46 3.67 69.79
CA ILE A 118 49.10 4.14 69.47
C ILE A 118 48.54 3.36 68.27
N VAL A 119 49.35 3.16 67.22
CA VAL A 119 48.96 2.40 66.03
C VAL A 119 48.53 0.98 66.38
N SER A 120 49.23 0.30 67.30
CA SER A 120 48.84 -1.04 67.76
C SER A 120 47.48 -1.11 68.46
N ARG A 121 47.02 0.00 69.04
CA ARG A 121 45.70 0.12 69.69
C ARG A 121 44.57 0.46 68.73
N VAL A 122 44.86 1.22 67.66
CA VAL A 122 43.86 1.64 66.66
C VAL A 122 43.54 0.51 65.66
N SER A 123 44.51 -0.36 65.37
CA SER A 123 44.40 -1.44 64.37
C SER A 123 43.23 -2.41 64.55
N PRO A 124 42.90 -2.93 65.76
CA PRO A 124 41.77 -3.88 65.92
C PRO A 124 40.39 -3.22 65.88
N MET A 125 40.29 -1.91 66.12
CA MET A 125 39.01 -1.20 66.13
C MET A 125 38.47 -0.91 64.73
N GLN A 126 39.32 -0.91 63.70
CA GLN A 126 38.91 -0.69 62.31
C GLN A 126 38.42 -1.96 61.62
N THR A 127 38.90 -3.14 62.03
CA THR A 127 38.56 -4.42 61.36
C THR A 127 37.10 -4.84 61.57
N GLU A 128 36.49 -4.48 62.70
CA GLU A 128 35.08 -4.79 62.96
C GLU A 128 34.14 -3.87 62.17
N THR A 129 34.41 -2.56 62.16
CA THR A 129 33.59 -1.58 61.42
C THR A 129 33.73 -1.72 59.90
N THR A 130 34.89 -2.15 59.40
CA THR A 130 35.08 -2.41 57.97
C THR A 130 34.35 -3.68 57.51
N CYS A 131 34.26 -4.73 58.33
CA CYS A 131 33.56 -5.96 57.96
C CYS A 131 32.03 -5.76 57.79
N GLU A 132 31.39 -5.01 58.69
CA GLU A 132 29.95 -4.71 58.57
C GLU A 132 29.65 -3.82 57.35
N VAL A 133 30.49 -2.83 57.10
CA VAL A 133 30.37 -1.94 55.93
C VAL A 133 30.56 -2.72 54.63
N ILE A 134 31.50 -3.68 54.57
CA ILE A 134 31.72 -4.53 53.39
C ILE A 134 30.50 -5.43 53.14
N TYR A 135 29.90 -6.02 54.19
CA TYR A 135 28.72 -6.88 54.03
C TYR A 135 27.51 -6.10 53.49
N VAL A 136 27.24 -4.92 54.05
CA VAL A 136 26.15 -4.06 53.59
C VAL A 136 26.44 -3.50 52.19
N ALA A 137 27.67 -3.11 51.90
CA ALA A 137 28.07 -2.65 50.57
C ALA A 137 27.86 -3.72 49.50
N HIS A 138 28.23 -4.98 49.78
CA HIS A 138 28.00 -6.07 48.84
C HIS A 138 26.51 -6.37 48.62
N GLY A 139 25.68 -6.28 49.67
CA GLY A 139 24.22 -6.38 49.54
C GLY A 139 23.63 -5.27 48.66
N ILE A 140 24.08 -4.03 48.87
CA ILE A 140 23.67 -2.87 48.05
C ILE A 140 24.12 -3.04 46.60
N GLU A 141 25.35 -3.52 46.35
CA GLU A 141 25.86 -3.78 45.00
C GLU A 141 25.04 -4.85 44.27
N GLN A 142 24.67 -5.94 44.96
CA GLN A 142 23.81 -6.98 44.38
C GLN A 142 22.41 -6.44 44.03
N GLU A 143 21.81 -5.65 44.91
CA GLU A 143 20.51 -5.01 44.65
C GLU A 143 20.60 -3.97 43.52
N GLN A 144 21.68 -3.20 43.45
CA GLN A 144 21.94 -2.26 42.35
C GLN A 144 22.09 -2.99 41.00
N HIS A 145 22.78 -4.13 40.97
CA HIS A 145 22.87 -4.96 39.77
C HIS A 145 21.49 -5.52 39.35
N ALA A 146 20.65 -5.93 40.31
CA ALA A 146 19.30 -6.39 40.02
C ALA A 146 18.42 -5.26 39.45
N ILE A 147 18.50 -4.05 40.02
CA ILE A 147 17.79 -2.86 39.51
C ILE A 147 18.23 -2.53 38.09
N GLN A 148 19.55 -2.52 37.80
CA GLN A 148 20.07 -2.27 36.46
C GLN A 148 19.60 -3.30 35.43
N LEU A 149 19.44 -4.57 35.83
CA LEU A 149 18.92 -5.61 34.94
C LEU A 149 17.44 -5.36 34.62
N LEU A 150 16.63 -5.05 35.63
CA LEU A 150 15.21 -4.73 35.46
C LEU A 150 15.01 -3.46 34.63
N GLU A 151 15.83 -2.43 34.81
CA GLU A 151 15.80 -1.20 33.99
C GLU A 151 16.10 -1.50 32.51
N LYS A 152 17.04 -2.40 32.23
CA LYS A 152 17.32 -2.85 30.86
C LYS A 152 16.14 -3.61 30.26
N GLU A 153 15.52 -4.52 31.02
CA GLU A 153 14.33 -5.26 30.56
C GLU A 153 13.14 -4.33 30.30
N LEU A 154 12.90 -3.36 31.17
CA LEU A 154 11.88 -2.32 30.96
C LEU A 154 12.18 -1.48 29.71
N CYS A 155 13.43 -1.08 29.50
CA CYS A 155 13.83 -0.33 28.30
C CYS A 155 13.56 -1.13 27.01
N LEU A 156 13.85 -2.44 27.01
CA LEU A 156 13.56 -3.33 25.88
C LEU A 156 12.05 -3.49 25.64
N ALA A 157 11.28 -3.64 26.72
CA ALA A 157 9.82 -3.74 26.64
C ALA A 157 9.19 -2.43 26.13
N GLU A 158 9.63 -1.28 26.63
CA GLU A 158 9.16 0.03 26.18
C GLU A 158 9.45 0.27 24.69
N ASN A 159 10.64 -0.08 24.22
CA ASN A 159 11.00 0.02 22.81
C ASN A 159 10.13 -0.90 21.95
N SER A 160 9.87 -2.13 22.43
CA SER A 160 8.97 -3.06 21.74
C SER A 160 7.54 -2.52 21.66
N ILE A 161 7.02 -1.93 22.73
CA ILE A 161 5.69 -1.29 22.75
C ILE A 161 5.65 -0.09 21.80
N LYS A 162 6.68 0.76 21.80
CA LYS A 162 6.79 1.90 20.87
C LYS A 162 6.75 1.43 19.41
N MET A 163 7.49 0.37 19.07
CA MET A 163 7.49 -0.21 17.73
C MET A 163 6.13 -0.81 17.34
N LEU A 164 5.49 -1.54 18.27
CA LEU A 164 4.14 -2.09 18.04
C LEU A 164 3.11 -0.98 17.85
N HIS A 165 3.19 0.10 18.62
CA HIS A 165 2.29 1.24 18.50
C HIS A 165 2.49 1.98 17.16
N ALA A 166 3.74 2.14 16.72
CA ALA A 166 4.04 2.70 15.41
C ALA A 166 3.46 1.84 14.26
N ASN A 167 3.61 0.52 14.33
CA ASN A 167 3.03 -0.40 13.34
C ASN A 167 1.50 -0.35 13.37
N LEU A 168 0.88 -0.38 14.55
CA LEU A 168 -0.57 -0.28 14.68
C LEU A 168 -1.11 1.04 14.12
N LYS A 169 -0.41 2.15 14.34
CA LYS A 169 -0.73 3.45 13.71
C LYS A 169 -0.63 3.38 12.19
N GLU A 170 0.42 2.76 11.65
CA GLU A 170 0.59 2.58 10.22
C GLU A 170 -0.53 1.72 9.60
N GLN A 171 -0.90 0.60 10.25
CA GLN A 171 -2.01 -0.24 9.79
C GLN A 171 -3.35 0.50 9.84
N ASN A 172 -3.57 1.32 10.87
CA ASN A 172 -4.77 2.15 10.97
C ASN A 172 -4.83 3.21 9.86
N MET A 173 -3.71 3.89 9.56
CA MET A 173 -3.64 4.82 8.43
C MET A 173 -3.87 4.11 7.09
N LYS A 174 -3.30 2.92 6.89
CA LYS A 174 -3.56 2.10 5.69
C LYS A 174 -5.04 1.73 5.57
N LYS A 175 -5.66 1.28 6.67
CA LYS A 175 -7.09 0.94 6.71
C LYS A 175 -7.97 2.14 6.35
N GLU A 176 -7.69 3.31 6.90
CA GLU A 176 -8.43 4.54 6.63
C GLU A 176 -8.30 4.98 5.16
N ASN A 177 -7.08 4.96 4.63
CA ASN A 177 -6.83 5.23 3.21
C ASN A 177 -7.57 4.26 2.30
N LEU A 178 -7.61 2.98 2.66
CA LEU A 178 -8.30 1.94 1.88
C LEU A 178 -9.81 2.12 1.93
N LEU A 179 -10.37 2.48 3.09
CA LEU A 179 -11.79 2.82 3.25
C LEU A 179 -12.19 4.03 2.38
N ASN A 180 -11.40 5.10 2.42
CA ASN A 180 -11.63 6.29 1.61
C ASN A 180 -11.57 5.97 0.10
N ALA A 181 -10.60 5.15 -0.32
CA ALA A 181 -10.50 4.69 -1.71
C ALA A 181 -11.71 3.83 -2.12
N MET A 182 -12.15 2.91 -1.25
CA MET A 182 -13.35 2.10 -1.48
C MET A 182 -14.60 2.97 -1.62
N GLN A 183 -14.74 4.01 -0.79
CA GLN A 183 -15.88 4.93 -0.85
C GLN A 183 -15.87 5.75 -2.16
N HIS A 184 -14.72 6.29 -2.57
CA HIS A 184 -14.58 6.97 -3.86
C HIS A 184 -14.91 6.06 -5.05
N LEU A 185 -14.55 4.78 -5.00
CA LEU A 185 -14.90 3.82 -6.05
C LEU A 185 -16.42 3.59 -6.09
N HIS A 186 -17.09 3.45 -4.95
CA HIS A 186 -18.55 3.30 -4.90
C HIS A 186 -19.26 4.55 -5.46
N GLU A 187 -18.84 5.75 -5.06
CA GLU A 187 -19.42 6.99 -5.59
C GLU A 187 -19.26 7.14 -7.11
N ARG A 188 -18.14 6.68 -7.67
CA ARG A 188 -17.91 6.66 -9.13
C ARG A 188 -18.84 5.66 -9.82
N ILE A 189 -19.00 4.46 -9.25
CA ILE A 189 -19.89 3.42 -9.78
C ILE A 189 -21.35 3.90 -9.78
N ASP A 190 -21.77 4.62 -8.74
CA ASP A 190 -23.13 5.18 -8.64
C ASP A 190 -23.36 6.30 -9.68
N LYS A 191 -22.37 7.18 -9.90
CA LYS A 191 -22.44 8.25 -10.92
C LYS A 191 -22.49 7.73 -12.36
N GLU A 192 -21.78 6.64 -12.65
CA GLU A 192 -21.71 6.03 -13.99
C GLU A 192 -22.88 5.06 -14.27
N GLY A 193 -23.86 4.93 -13.35
CA GLY A 193 -25.05 4.09 -13.54
C GLY A 193 -24.78 2.57 -13.41
N GLY A 194 -23.65 2.19 -12.81
CA GLY A 194 -23.21 0.79 -12.65
C GLY A 194 -23.87 0.02 -11.51
N VAL A 195 -24.84 0.63 -10.80
CA VAL A 195 -25.46 0.16 -9.55
C VAL A 195 -25.95 -1.30 -9.61
N ASN A 196 -26.44 -1.76 -10.76
CA ASN A 196 -26.92 -3.14 -10.92
C ASN A 196 -25.92 -4.09 -11.60
N MET A 197 -24.97 -3.60 -12.41
CA MET A 197 -24.04 -4.45 -13.16
C MET A 197 -22.80 -4.82 -12.36
N VAL A 198 -22.28 -3.91 -11.53
CA VAL A 198 -21.09 -4.18 -10.72
C VAL A 198 -21.33 -5.25 -9.65
N PRO A 199 -22.43 -5.22 -8.86
CA PRO A 199 -22.74 -6.30 -7.92
C PRO A 199 -22.90 -7.65 -8.63
N LYS A 200 -23.47 -7.64 -9.84
CA LYS A 200 -23.61 -8.85 -10.67
C LYS A 200 -22.24 -9.39 -11.11
N MET A 201 -21.33 -8.53 -11.58
CA MET A 201 -19.95 -8.94 -11.91
C MET A 201 -19.18 -9.44 -10.69
N VAL A 202 -19.32 -8.78 -9.54
CA VAL A 202 -18.68 -9.24 -8.29
C VAL A 202 -19.22 -10.59 -7.85
N SER A 203 -20.54 -10.81 -7.94
CA SER A 203 -21.14 -12.11 -7.64
C SER A 203 -20.65 -13.20 -8.59
N LEU A 204 -20.54 -12.90 -9.89
CA LEU A 204 -20.02 -13.84 -10.90
C LEU A 204 -18.54 -14.16 -10.66
N LEU A 205 -17.71 -13.16 -10.34
CA LEU A 205 -16.29 -13.37 -10.00
C LEU A 205 -16.13 -14.25 -8.76
N LYS A 206 -16.96 -14.04 -7.74
CA LYS A 206 -16.96 -14.88 -6.53
C LYS A 206 -17.31 -16.33 -6.89
N THR A 207 -18.38 -16.54 -7.66
CA THR A 207 -18.74 -17.90 -8.14
C THR A 207 -17.64 -18.52 -9.00
N SER A 208 -16.96 -17.74 -9.85
CA SER A 208 -15.84 -18.23 -10.66
C SER A 208 -14.66 -18.67 -9.79
N LYS A 209 -14.31 -17.91 -8.74
CA LYS A 209 -13.23 -18.28 -7.80
C LYS A 209 -13.59 -19.50 -6.97
N ASP A 210 -14.85 -19.65 -6.58
CA ASP A 210 -15.32 -20.82 -5.85
C ASP A 210 -15.32 -22.07 -6.75
N LEU A 211 -15.69 -21.95 -8.02
CA LEU A 211 -15.59 -23.03 -9.01
C LEU A 211 -14.14 -23.44 -9.30
N GLU A 212 -13.22 -22.47 -9.38
CA GLU A 212 -11.77 -22.76 -9.51
C GLU A 212 -11.25 -23.60 -8.35
N ARG A 213 -11.64 -23.26 -7.10
CA ARG A 213 -11.27 -24.05 -5.91
C ARG A 213 -11.84 -25.45 -5.97
N GLN A 214 -13.14 -25.59 -6.27
CA GLN A 214 -13.79 -26.89 -6.40
C GLN A 214 -13.13 -27.77 -7.47
N ALA A 215 -12.71 -27.19 -8.60
CA ALA A 215 -12.00 -27.92 -9.65
C ALA A 215 -10.62 -28.42 -9.19
N LEU A 216 -9.88 -27.62 -8.43
CA LEU A 216 -8.59 -28.02 -7.85
C LEU A 216 -8.76 -29.14 -6.82
N ASP A 217 -9.73 -29.01 -5.91
CA ASP A 217 -10.03 -30.00 -4.88
C ASP A 217 -10.50 -31.32 -5.51
N PHE A 218 -11.38 -31.24 -6.52
CA PHE A 218 -11.84 -32.41 -7.27
C PHE A 218 -10.68 -33.11 -7.98
N ARG A 219 -9.78 -32.35 -8.62
CA ARG A 219 -8.59 -32.91 -9.28
C ARG A 219 -7.67 -33.63 -8.27
N SER A 220 -7.51 -33.08 -7.07
CA SER A 220 -6.75 -33.73 -6.00
C SER A 220 -7.40 -35.03 -5.55
N CYS A 221 -8.72 -35.01 -5.32
CA CYS A 221 -9.50 -36.19 -4.96
C CYS A 221 -9.43 -37.30 -6.03
N CYS A 222 -9.53 -36.95 -7.31
CA CYS A 222 -9.38 -37.90 -8.41
C CYS A 222 -7.99 -38.54 -8.45
N LYS A 223 -6.92 -37.78 -8.18
CA LYS A 223 -5.56 -38.31 -8.11
C LYS A 223 -5.42 -39.31 -6.96
N GLN A 224 -5.93 -38.97 -5.77
CA GLN A 224 -5.90 -39.88 -4.62
C GLN A 224 -6.64 -41.18 -4.94
N LYS A 225 -7.88 -41.09 -5.44
CA LYS A 225 -8.69 -42.27 -5.77
C LYS A 225 -8.06 -43.13 -6.87
N HIS A 226 -7.35 -42.53 -7.82
CA HIS A 226 -6.57 -43.27 -8.82
C HIS A 226 -5.42 -44.04 -8.15
N SER A 227 -4.67 -43.40 -7.26
CA SER A 227 -3.59 -44.08 -6.50
C SER A 227 -4.13 -45.23 -5.65
N ASP A 228 -5.26 -45.03 -4.97
CA ASP A 228 -5.89 -46.08 -4.14
C ASP A 228 -6.30 -47.30 -4.98
N LEU A 229 -7.00 -47.06 -6.10
CA LEU A 229 -7.40 -48.14 -7.02
C LEU A 229 -6.20 -48.84 -7.66
N GLN A 230 -5.13 -48.10 -7.96
CA GLN A 230 -3.90 -48.68 -8.50
C GLN A 230 -3.21 -49.58 -7.48
N ALA A 231 -3.23 -49.22 -6.19
CA ALA A 231 -2.74 -50.06 -5.11
C ALA A 231 -3.58 -51.34 -4.97
N GLU A 232 -4.91 -51.23 -5.03
CA GLU A 232 -5.82 -52.39 -4.98
C GLU A 232 -5.60 -53.35 -6.16
N VAL A 233 -5.38 -52.82 -7.38
CA VAL A 233 -5.03 -53.63 -8.55
C VAL A 233 -3.71 -54.39 -8.32
N THR A 234 -2.67 -53.72 -7.82
CA THR A 234 -1.39 -54.40 -7.53
C THR A 234 -1.54 -55.47 -6.44
N GLU A 235 -2.38 -55.23 -5.44
CA GLU A 235 -2.66 -56.22 -4.38
C GLU A 235 -3.39 -57.44 -4.96
N LEU A 236 -4.40 -57.23 -5.80
CA LEU A 236 -5.11 -58.31 -6.49
C LEU A 236 -4.20 -59.10 -7.44
N GLU A 237 -3.33 -58.43 -8.19
CA GLU A 237 -2.31 -59.07 -9.04
C GLU A 237 -1.38 -59.96 -8.22
N THR A 238 -0.95 -59.51 -7.02
CA THR A 238 -0.12 -60.34 -6.13
C THR A 238 -0.88 -61.53 -5.56
N LYS A 239 -2.17 -61.39 -5.23
CA LYS A 239 -3.03 -62.48 -4.74
C LYS A 239 -3.28 -63.55 -5.80
N ILE A 240 -3.51 -63.14 -7.05
CA ILE A 240 -3.69 -64.05 -8.19
C ILE A 240 -2.42 -64.89 -8.44
N ASN A 241 -1.24 -64.34 -8.15
CA ASN A 241 0.02 -65.02 -8.37
C ASN A 241 0.38 -66.05 -7.26
N CYS A 242 -0.33 -66.04 -6.13
CA CYS A 242 0.02 -66.83 -4.95
C CYS A 242 -0.91 -68.00 -4.62
N ASP A 243 -2.08 -68.17 -5.26
CA ASP A 243 -3.00 -69.26 -4.89
C ASP A 243 -3.77 -69.88 -6.07
N LYS A 244 -3.93 -71.22 -6.04
CA LYS A 244 -4.74 -71.99 -7.01
C LYS A 244 -5.76 -72.81 -6.22
N SER A 245 -6.90 -72.21 -5.90
CA SER A 245 -8.08 -72.92 -5.40
C SER A 245 -9.33 -72.50 -6.16
N ASN A 246 -10.25 -73.45 -6.39
CA ASN A 246 -11.46 -73.25 -7.21
C ASN A 246 -12.53 -72.36 -6.52
N ASP A 247 -12.44 -72.11 -5.21
CA ASP A 247 -13.35 -71.20 -4.50
C ASP A 247 -13.06 -69.72 -4.79
N LEU A 248 -11.82 -69.37 -5.17
CA LEU A 248 -11.44 -68.03 -5.66
C LEU A 248 -12.17 -67.68 -6.97
N LEU A 249 -12.50 -68.67 -7.81
CA LEU A 249 -13.13 -68.44 -9.10
C LEU A 249 -14.56 -67.89 -8.94
N GLY A 250 -15.30 -68.36 -7.93
CA GLY A 250 -16.65 -67.87 -7.62
C GLY A 250 -16.66 -66.44 -7.09
N ASP A 251 -15.72 -66.09 -6.20
CA ASP A 251 -15.55 -64.73 -5.69
C ASP A 251 -15.05 -63.76 -6.77
N ILE A 252 -14.16 -64.22 -7.65
CA ILE A 252 -13.69 -63.46 -8.82
C ILE A 252 -14.83 -63.25 -9.82
N ASP A 253 -15.63 -64.29 -10.13
CA ASP A 253 -16.78 -64.18 -11.03
C ASP A 253 -17.86 -63.25 -10.46
N HIS A 254 -18.14 -63.33 -9.16
CA HIS A 254 -19.06 -62.40 -8.50
C HIS A 254 -18.53 -60.96 -8.51
N SER A 255 -17.23 -60.75 -8.27
CA SER A 255 -16.57 -59.45 -8.39
C SER A 255 -16.63 -58.90 -9.83
N LEU A 256 -16.42 -59.76 -10.82
CA LEU A 256 -16.48 -59.42 -12.24
C LEU A 256 -17.91 -59.07 -12.67
N CYS A 257 -18.91 -59.84 -12.25
CA CYS A 257 -20.33 -59.52 -12.43
C CYS A 257 -20.69 -58.16 -11.82
N ASN A 258 -20.29 -57.90 -10.58
CA ASN A 258 -20.52 -56.59 -9.93
C ASN A 258 -19.81 -55.45 -10.68
N SER A 259 -18.61 -55.66 -11.19
CA SER A 259 -17.88 -54.67 -11.98
C SER A 259 -18.54 -54.42 -13.34
N LEU A 260 -19.10 -55.45 -13.97
CA LEU A 260 -19.82 -55.39 -15.24
C LEU A 260 -21.15 -54.66 -15.07
N GLU A 261 -21.87 -54.91 -13.99
CA GLU A 261 -23.07 -54.18 -13.61
C GLU A 261 -22.77 -52.69 -13.36
N LYS A 262 -21.73 -52.37 -12.58
CA LYS A 262 -21.26 -51.00 -12.39
C LYS A 262 -20.88 -50.33 -13.71
N LEU A 263 -20.20 -51.05 -14.60
CA LEU A 263 -19.84 -50.57 -15.94
C LEU A 263 -21.09 -50.28 -16.78
N ASN A 264 -22.10 -51.14 -16.73
CA ASN A 264 -23.36 -50.95 -17.45
C ASN A 264 -24.18 -49.79 -16.88
N LEU A 265 -24.17 -49.59 -15.57
CA LEU A 265 -24.77 -48.42 -14.91
C LEU A 265 -24.11 -47.13 -15.40
N VAL A 266 -22.76 -47.06 -15.36
CA VAL A 266 -22.00 -45.89 -15.85
C VAL A 266 -22.24 -45.66 -17.35
N LYS A 267 -22.29 -46.72 -18.17
CA LYS A 267 -22.62 -46.61 -19.60
C LYS A 267 -24.03 -46.06 -19.82
N SER A 268 -25.00 -46.52 -19.04
CA SER A 268 -26.38 -46.01 -19.08
C SER A 268 -26.44 -44.53 -18.71
N GLU A 269 -25.78 -44.14 -17.62
CA GLU A 269 -25.67 -42.74 -17.21
C GLU A 269 -25.01 -41.88 -18.29
N LEU A 270 -23.89 -42.32 -18.86
CA LEU A 270 -23.24 -41.64 -19.97
C LEU A 270 -24.18 -41.48 -21.17
N ALA A 271 -24.92 -42.53 -21.54
CA ALA A 271 -25.90 -42.46 -22.61
C ALA A 271 -27.00 -41.42 -22.31
N THR A 272 -27.47 -41.31 -21.06
CA THR A 272 -28.42 -40.25 -20.69
C THR A 272 -27.82 -38.85 -20.81
N LYS A 273 -26.55 -38.66 -20.40
CA LYS A 273 -25.85 -37.37 -20.50
C LYS A 273 -25.58 -36.99 -21.96
N LEU A 274 -25.22 -37.95 -22.81
CA LEU A 274 -25.05 -37.75 -24.26
C LEU A 274 -26.37 -37.34 -24.91
N ARG A 275 -27.47 -38.02 -24.61
CA ARG A 275 -28.81 -37.62 -25.10
C ARG A 275 -29.15 -36.19 -24.69
N LYS A 276 -28.96 -35.83 -23.42
CA LYS A 276 -29.18 -34.45 -22.92
C LYS A 276 -28.30 -33.43 -23.64
N THR A 277 -27.01 -33.74 -23.84
CA THR A 277 -26.06 -32.87 -24.56
C THR A 277 -26.49 -32.67 -26.01
N LEU A 278 -26.98 -33.73 -26.66
CA LEU A 278 -27.40 -33.67 -28.05
C LEU A 278 -28.69 -32.84 -28.22
N VAL A 279 -29.63 -32.92 -27.26
CA VAL A 279 -30.79 -32.03 -27.21
C VAL A 279 -30.36 -30.58 -27.06
N LEU A 280 -29.43 -30.28 -26.14
CA LEU A 280 -28.90 -28.91 -25.97
C LEU A 280 -28.20 -28.40 -27.23
N LYS A 281 -27.42 -29.25 -27.92
CA LYS A 281 -26.79 -28.86 -29.19
C LYS A 281 -27.83 -28.50 -30.26
N ARG A 282 -28.88 -29.30 -30.42
CA ARG A 282 -29.98 -28.99 -31.34
C ARG A 282 -30.66 -27.66 -30.99
N GLN A 283 -30.92 -27.41 -29.71
CA GLN A 283 -31.48 -26.13 -29.26
C GLN A 283 -30.55 -24.93 -29.51
N LEU A 284 -29.24 -25.14 -29.49
CA LEU A 284 -28.26 -24.12 -29.84
C LEU A 284 -28.19 -23.90 -31.36
N ASP A 285 -28.29 -24.97 -32.15
CA ASP A 285 -28.31 -24.92 -33.61
C ASP A 285 -29.60 -24.25 -34.14
N ASP A 286 -30.72 -24.38 -33.41
CA ASP A 286 -31.98 -23.67 -33.71
C ASP A 286 -31.85 -22.14 -33.56
N ARG A 287 -30.81 -21.65 -32.86
CA ARG A 287 -30.57 -20.23 -32.70
C ARG A 287 -29.70 -19.72 -33.86
N PRO A 288 -30.15 -18.70 -34.61
CA PRO A 288 -29.36 -18.14 -35.69
C PRO A 288 -27.98 -17.69 -35.21
N SER A 289 -26.95 -18.17 -35.88
CA SER A 289 -25.57 -17.76 -35.67
C SER A 289 -25.38 -16.29 -36.06
N GLN A 290 -24.30 -15.67 -35.57
CA GLN A 290 -23.94 -14.30 -35.94
C GLN A 290 -23.83 -14.11 -37.46
N THR A 291 -23.34 -15.13 -38.17
CA THR A 291 -23.22 -15.10 -39.63
C THR A 291 -24.59 -15.12 -40.31
N GLU A 292 -25.54 -15.93 -39.83
CA GLU A 292 -26.91 -15.96 -40.35
C GLU A 292 -27.65 -14.65 -40.08
N LEU A 293 -27.45 -14.05 -38.89
CA LEU A 293 -28.00 -12.72 -38.59
C LEU A 293 -27.50 -11.65 -39.56
N ILE A 294 -26.19 -11.64 -39.87
CA ILE A 294 -25.62 -10.72 -40.86
C ILE A 294 -26.18 -10.99 -42.27
N GLN A 295 -26.41 -12.26 -42.64
CA GLN A 295 -27.05 -12.60 -43.91
C GLN A 295 -28.49 -12.08 -43.97
N TYR A 296 -29.26 -12.25 -42.90
CA TYR A 296 -30.61 -11.70 -42.81
C TYR A 296 -30.62 -10.18 -42.89
N GLU A 297 -29.71 -9.49 -42.20
CA GLU A 297 -29.58 -8.03 -42.27
C GLU A 297 -29.31 -7.54 -43.70
N ARG A 298 -28.39 -8.19 -44.42
CA ARG A 298 -28.14 -7.90 -45.84
C ARG A 298 -29.37 -8.14 -46.68
N ARG A 299 -30.06 -9.27 -46.46
CA ARG A 299 -31.27 -9.62 -47.22
C ARG A 299 -32.42 -8.64 -46.96
N PHE A 300 -32.58 -8.17 -45.73
CA PHE A 300 -33.54 -7.12 -45.39
C PHE A 300 -33.18 -5.79 -46.06
N SER A 301 -31.90 -5.44 -46.10
CA SER A 301 -31.43 -4.23 -46.78
C SER A 301 -31.71 -4.28 -48.29
N GLU A 302 -31.44 -5.42 -48.94
CA GLU A 302 -31.78 -5.66 -50.34
C GLU A 302 -33.28 -5.56 -50.61
N LEU A 303 -34.09 -6.22 -49.76
CA LEU A 303 -35.55 -6.18 -49.87
C LEU A 303 -36.07 -4.76 -49.71
N TYR A 304 -35.52 -3.99 -48.78
CA TYR A 304 -35.90 -2.61 -48.55
C TYR A 304 -35.62 -1.73 -49.78
N VAL A 305 -34.46 -1.91 -50.42
CA VAL A 305 -34.13 -1.23 -51.68
C VAL A 305 -35.13 -1.60 -52.79
N GLN A 306 -35.50 -2.88 -52.90
CA GLN A 306 -36.49 -3.32 -53.90
C GLN A 306 -37.87 -2.72 -53.67
N ILE A 307 -38.33 -2.68 -52.40
CA ILE A 307 -39.61 -2.06 -52.03
C ILE A 307 -39.60 -0.57 -52.36
N GLN A 308 -38.51 0.14 -52.05
CA GLN A 308 -38.37 1.56 -52.36
C GLN A 308 -38.40 1.82 -53.88
N GLU A 309 -37.71 1.01 -54.68
CA GLU A 309 -37.73 1.16 -56.13
C GLU A 309 -39.12 0.87 -56.71
N LYS A 310 -39.83 -0.14 -56.20
CA LYS A 310 -41.22 -0.41 -56.60
C LYS A 310 -42.15 0.74 -56.23
N LEU A 311 -42.01 1.32 -55.04
CA LEU A 311 -42.78 2.50 -54.64
C LEU A 311 -42.50 3.69 -55.57
N ARG A 312 -41.24 3.92 -55.95
CA ARG A 312 -40.85 4.97 -56.90
C ARG A 312 -41.47 4.73 -58.28
N GLN A 313 -41.42 3.50 -58.77
CA GLN A 313 -42.06 3.10 -60.04
C GLN A 313 -43.57 3.35 -60.01
N THR A 314 -44.26 2.89 -58.97
CA THR A 314 -45.70 3.09 -58.78
C THR A 314 -46.06 4.58 -58.78
N ARG A 315 -45.33 5.40 -58.03
CA ARG A 315 -45.53 6.87 -58.02
C ARG A 315 -45.34 7.47 -59.41
N LYS A 316 -44.32 7.06 -60.15
CA LYS A 316 -44.07 7.51 -61.53
C LYS A 316 -45.23 7.13 -62.46
N TYR A 317 -45.76 5.91 -62.35
CA TYR A 317 -46.91 5.48 -63.14
C TYR A 317 -48.16 6.31 -62.82
N TYR A 318 -48.47 6.54 -61.55
CA TYR A 318 -49.60 7.40 -61.16
C TYR A 318 -49.43 8.84 -61.63
N ALA A 319 -48.24 9.43 -61.48
CA ALA A 319 -47.97 10.78 -61.97
C ALA A 319 -48.15 10.89 -63.50
N THR A 320 -47.63 9.91 -64.24
CA THR A 320 -47.77 9.87 -65.70
C THR A 320 -49.23 9.67 -66.11
N TYR A 321 -49.96 8.77 -65.43
CA TYR A 321 -51.38 8.54 -65.66
C TYR A 321 -52.20 9.81 -65.43
N ASN A 322 -51.98 10.50 -64.31
CA ASN A 322 -52.68 11.74 -63.98
C ASN A 322 -52.38 12.84 -65.02
N ALA A 323 -51.12 12.99 -65.44
CA ALA A 323 -50.76 13.97 -66.48
C ALA A 323 -51.42 13.65 -67.84
N LEU A 324 -51.47 12.37 -68.23
CA LEU A 324 -52.16 11.94 -69.45
C LEU A 324 -53.67 12.13 -69.34
N LEU A 325 -54.25 11.90 -68.16
CA LEU A 325 -55.67 12.13 -67.90
C LEU A 325 -56.02 13.61 -68.02
N GLU A 326 -55.24 14.51 -67.40
CA GLU A 326 -55.41 15.95 -67.53
C GLU A 326 -55.29 16.40 -68.99
N LYS A 327 -54.29 15.89 -69.72
CA LYS A 327 -54.14 16.16 -71.16
C LYS A 327 -55.38 15.71 -71.94
N LYS A 328 -55.88 14.50 -71.68
CA LYS A 328 -57.09 13.97 -72.32
C LYS A 328 -58.30 14.87 -72.03
N GLU A 329 -58.48 15.31 -70.80
CA GLU A 329 -59.56 16.22 -70.43
C GLU A 329 -59.47 17.57 -71.14
N LEU A 330 -58.26 18.13 -71.27
CA LEU A 330 -58.04 19.37 -72.02
C LEU A 330 -58.34 19.17 -73.51
N MET A 331 -57.90 18.07 -74.11
CA MET A 331 -58.22 17.74 -75.50
C MET A 331 -59.72 17.56 -75.73
N LEU A 332 -60.44 16.92 -74.81
CA LEU A 332 -61.90 16.79 -74.90
C LEU A 332 -62.60 18.16 -74.83
N LYS A 333 -62.11 19.07 -73.97
CA LYS A 333 -62.61 20.44 -73.88
C LYS A 333 -62.37 21.20 -75.19
N GLU A 334 -61.19 21.07 -75.79
CA GLU A 334 -60.87 21.67 -77.09
C GLU A 334 -61.78 21.14 -78.20
N THR A 335 -61.96 19.83 -78.32
CA THR A 335 -62.89 19.23 -79.29
C THR A 335 -64.32 19.72 -79.09
N SER A 336 -64.80 19.81 -77.83
CA SER A 336 -66.14 20.31 -77.54
C SER A 336 -66.30 21.79 -77.94
N LEU A 337 -65.27 22.60 -77.72
CA LEU A 337 -65.25 24.01 -78.10
C LEU A 337 -65.25 24.16 -79.62
N LEU A 338 -64.41 23.41 -80.34
CA LEU A 338 -64.35 23.42 -81.79
C LEU A 338 -65.68 22.99 -82.42
N ASN A 339 -66.32 21.96 -81.87
CA ASN A 339 -67.66 21.53 -82.30
C ASN A 339 -68.71 22.61 -82.05
N SER A 340 -68.66 23.30 -80.91
CA SER A 340 -69.57 24.41 -80.60
C SER A 340 -69.36 25.61 -81.53
N ILE A 341 -68.11 25.92 -81.87
CA ILE A 341 -67.81 27.00 -82.82
C ILE A 341 -68.34 26.61 -84.19
N SER A 342 -68.04 25.40 -84.66
CA SER A 342 -68.46 24.90 -85.98
C SER A 342 -69.99 24.93 -86.16
N SER A 343 -70.75 24.47 -85.16
CA SER A 343 -72.21 24.43 -85.23
C SER A 343 -72.84 25.83 -85.19
N GLN A 344 -72.30 26.75 -84.38
CA GLN A 344 -72.88 28.09 -84.20
C GLN A 344 -72.42 29.10 -85.26
N PHE A 345 -71.36 28.80 -86.02
CA PHE A 345 -70.68 29.75 -86.90
C PHE A 345 -71.60 30.33 -87.98
N GLN A 346 -72.31 29.47 -88.71
CA GLN A 346 -73.16 29.91 -89.83
C GLN A 346 -74.32 30.80 -89.37
N ASP A 347 -74.94 30.48 -88.23
CA ASP A 347 -76.07 31.25 -87.72
C ASP A 347 -75.61 32.60 -87.13
N THR A 348 -74.43 32.66 -86.53
CA THR A 348 -73.90 33.90 -85.92
C THR A 348 -73.25 34.85 -86.92
N ILE A 349 -72.63 34.36 -88.00
CA ILE A 349 -71.92 35.22 -88.97
C ILE A 349 -72.87 36.07 -89.82
N ASN A 350 -74.09 35.57 -90.05
CA ASN A 350 -75.14 36.22 -90.82
C ASN A 350 -75.74 37.46 -90.12
N SER A 351 -75.49 37.65 -88.82
CA SER A 351 -75.98 38.77 -88.02
C SER A 351 -74.83 39.62 -87.45
N THR A 352 -74.87 40.95 -87.65
CA THR A 352 -73.87 41.87 -87.07
C THR A 352 -73.77 41.76 -85.55
N THR A 353 -74.90 41.60 -84.86
CA THR A 353 -74.95 41.40 -83.40
C THR A 353 -74.37 40.04 -82.99
N GLY A 354 -74.61 38.99 -83.80
CA GLY A 354 -74.03 37.67 -83.61
C GLY A 354 -72.51 37.67 -83.71
N ARG A 355 -71.96 38.39 -84.70
CA ARG A 355 -70.50 38.58 -84.88
C ARG A 355 -69.83 39.21 -83.66
N VAL A 356 -70.40 40.28 -83.11
CA VAL A 356 -69.84 40.95 -81.92
C VAL A 356 -69.86 40.03 -80.69
N LYS A 357 -70.94 39.26 -80.49
CA LYS A 357 -71.05 38.30 -79.38
C LYS A 357 -70.03 37.15 -79.50
N LEU A 358 -69.81 36.63 -80.72
CA LEU A 358 -68.83 35.59 -80.99
C LEU A 358 -67.41 36.08 -80.65
N ILE A 359 -67.05 37.29 -81.07
CA ILE A 359 -65.76 37.92 -80.76
C ILE A 359 -65.57 38.06 -79.24
N ASN A 360 -66.55 38.62 -78.53
CA ASN A 360 -66.45 38.78 -77.06
C ASN A 360 -66.32 37.43 -76.33
N SER A 361 -67.01 36.39 -76.82
CA SER A 361 -66.91 35.03 -76.28
C SER A 361 -65.51 34.44 -76.50
N MET A 362 -64.98 34.53 -77.72
CA MET A 362 -63.62 34.07 -78.05
C MET A 362 -62.56 34.82 -77.25
N GLU A 363 -62.70 36.14 -77.09
CA GLU A 363 -61.79 36.94 -76.28
C GLU A 363 -61.82 36.51 -74.80
N GLY A 364 -63.01 36.23 -74.26
CA GLY A 364 -63.17 35.70 -72.90
C GLY A 364 -62.51 34.33 -72.71
N ILE A 365 -62.67 33.42 -73.68
CA ILE A 365 -62.04 32.10 -73.67
C ILE A 365 -60.51 32.22 -73.69
N VAL A 366 -59.96 33.03 -74.61
CA VAL A 366 -58.51 33.26 -74.71
C VAL A 366 -57.94 33.86 -73.43
N LYS A 367 -58.63 34.84 -72.83
CA LYS A 367 -58.20 35.40 -71.53
C LYS A 367 -58.25 34.34 -70.42
N GLY A 368 -59.29 33.51 -70.37
CA GLY A 368 -59.42 32.44 -69.39
C GLY A 368 -58.35 31.34 -69.53
N THR A 369 -58.02 30.95 -70.75
CA THR A 369 -56.95 29.97 -71.01
C THR A 369 -55.58 30.53 -70.68
N GLN A 370 -55.32 31.80 -71.02
CA GLN A 370 -54.08 32.50 -70.67
C GLN A 370 -53.87 32.58 -69.16
N GLN A 371 -54.90 32.98 -68.40
CA GLN A 371 -54.83 33.02 -66.93
C GLN A 371 -54.58 31.65 -66.31
N LYS A 372 -55.18 30.59 -66.86
CA LYS A 372 -54.94 29.22 -66.39
C LYS A 372 -53.51 28.78 -66.68
N LEU A 373 -52.98 29.10 -67.86
CA LEU A 373 -51.60 28.80 -68.24
C LEU A 373 -50.60 29.47 -67.29
N GLU A 374 -50.77 30.77 -67.03
CA GLU A 374 -49.92 31.52 -66.09
C GLU A 374 -49.93 30.91 -64.69
N ARG A 375 -51.11 30.52 -64.18
CA ARG A 375 -51.22 29.86 -62.87
C ARG A 375 -50.44 28.54 -62.81
N VAL A 376 -50.52 27.73 -63.86
CA VAL A 376 -49.77 26.46 -63.95
C VAL A 376 -48.27 26.72 -64.08
N GLN A 377 -47.85 27.73 -64.84
CA GLN A 377 -46.44 28.11 -64.97
C GLN A 377 -45.83 28.59 -63.65
N LEU A 378 -46.56 29.39 -62.87
CA LEU A 378 -46.12 29.80 -61.54
C LEU A 378 -45.96 28.62 -60.58
N GLY A 379 -46.91 27.67 -60.60
CA GLY A 379 -46.81 26.43 -59.83
C GLY A 379 -45.59 25.59 -60.22
N LEU A 380 -45.34 25.45 -61.52
CA LEU A 380 -44.17 24.74 -62.04
C LEU A 380 -42.85 25.37 -61.57
N GLN A 381 -42.74 26.70 -61.61
CA GLN A 381 -41.55 27.40 -61.11
C GLN A 381 -41.34 27.22 -59.61
N ALA A 382 -42.41 27.20 -58.81
CA ALA A 382 -42.33 26.96 -57.37
C ALA A 382 -41.82 25.54 -57.07
N GLU A 383 -42.39 24.52 -57.71
CA GLU A 383 -41.95 23.12 -57.57
C GLU A 383 -40.52 22.91 -58.06
N GLN A 384 -40.13 23.57 -59.15
CA GLN A 384 -38.76 23.51 -59.67
C GLN A 384 -37.74 24.03 -58.64
N LYS A 385 -38.03 25.16 -57.98
CA LYS A 385 -37.17 25.69 -56.91
C LYS A 385 -37.04 24.72 -55.74
N VAL A 386 -38.14 24.06 -55.35
CA VAL A 386 -38.11 23.03 -54.30
C VAL A 386 -37.25 21.84 -54.73
N CYS A 387 -37.40 21.39 -55.98
CA CYS A 387 -36.61 20.29 -56.54
C CYS A 387 -35.11 20.62 -56.54
N ASP A 388 -34.73 21.82 -56.96
CA ASP A 388 -33.33 22.24 -57.04
C ASP A 388 -32.73 22.41 -55.64
N ALA A 389 -33.47 22.97 -54.68
CA ALA A 389 -33.06 23.02 -53.27
C ALA A 389 -32.87 21.63 -52.65
N LEU A 390 -33.71 20.65 -53.01
CA LEU A 390 -33.56 19.26 -52.55
C LEU A 390 -32.34 18.58 -53.19
N LYS A 391 -32.07 18.84 -54.48
CA LYS A 391 -30.87 18.32 -55.15
C LYS A 391 -29.59 18.85 -54.51
N GLU A 392 -29.54 20.15 -54.19
CA GLU A 392 -28.40 20.75 -53.50
C GLU A 392 -28.16 20.13 -52.12
N LYS A 393 -29.23 19.93 -51.34
CA LYS A 393 -29.13 19.23 -50.04
C LYS A 393 -28.62 17.80 -50.21
N TYR A 394 -29.10 17.09 -51.23
CA TYR A 394 -28.67 15.72 -51.51
C TYR A 394 -27.19 15.65 -51.94
N THR A 395 -26.73 16.55 -52.81
CA THR A 395 -25.33 16.60 -53.23
C THR A 395 -24.40 16.97 -52.06
N ALA A 396 -24.82 17.89 -51.18
CA ALA A 396 -24.10 18.20 -49.94
C ALA A 396 -24.01 16.99 -49.01
N ALA A 397 -25.11 16.28 -48.75
CA ALA A 397 -25.12 15.09 -47.91
C ALA A 397 -24.25 13.96 -48.48
N ILE A 398 -24.22 13.77 -49.81
CA ILE A 398 -23.30 12.82 -50.45
C ILE A 398 -21.84 13.23 -50.24
N ALA A 399 -21.52 14.52 -50.36
CA ALA A 399 -20.16 15.02 -50.14
C ALA A 399 -19.71 14.77 -48.70
N GLU A 400 -20.57 15.03 -47.72
CA GLU A 400 -20.32 14.69 -46.31
C GLU A 400 -20.16 13.19 -46.09
N GLN A 401 -21.04 12.36 -46.67
CA GLN A 401 -20.93 10.90 -46.57
C GLN A 401 -19.58 10.39 -47.11
N ARG A 402 -19.15 10.92 -48.27
CA ARG A 402 -17.84 10.60 -48.85
C ARG A 402 -16.70 11.02 -47.94
N HIS A 403 -16.78 12.22 -47.37
CA HIS A 403 -15.79 12.72 -46.42
C HIS A 403 -15.69 11.83 -45.18
N CYS A 404 -16.83 11.47 -44.56
CA CYS A 404 -16.87 10.55 -43.42
C CYS A 404 -16.30 9.17 -43.76
N SER A 405 -16.61 8.63 -44.94
CA SER A 405 -16.06 7.34 -45.39
C SER A 405 -14.54 7.39 -45.56
N SER A 406 -14.00 8.48 -46.11
CA SER A 406 -12.56 8.69 -46.21
C SER A 406 -11.90 8.81 -44.83
N LEU A 407 -12.51 9.54 -43.90
CA LEU A 407 -12.00 9.68 -42.53
C LEU A 407 -12.01 8.34 -41.78
N LEU A 408 -13.09 7.56 -41.89
CA LEU A 408 -13.18 6.22 -41.30
C LEU A 408 -12.10 5.28 -41.86
N LYS A 409 -11.84 5.35 -43.17
CA LYS A 409 -10.78 4.55 -43.79
C LYS A 409 -9.40 4.95 -43.26
N ALA A 410 -9.10 6.24 -43.17
CA ALA A 410 -7.84 6.73 -42.60
C ALA A 410 -7.69 6.31 -41.12
N PHE A 411 -8.77 6.40 -40.34
CA PHE A 411 -8.78 5.93 -38.95
C PHE A 411 -8.52 4.42 -38.84
N GLN A 412 -9.13 3.60 -39.70
CA GLN A 412 -8.87 2.16 -39.74
C GLN A 412 -7.41 1.84 -40.09
N GLU A 413 -6.81 2.58 -41.03
CA GLU A 413 -5.39 2.44 -41.39
C GLU A 413 -4.47 2.78 -40.22
N GLU A 414 -4.76 3.86 -39.47
CA GLU A 414 -4.00 4.23 -38.27
C GLU A 414 -4.20 3.23 -37.11
N CYS A 415 -5.41 2.69 -36.92
CA CYS A 415 -5.65 1.61 -35.96
C CYS A 415 -4.81 0.36 -36.31
N ALA A 416 -4.82 -0.06 -37.57
CA ALA A 416 -4.01 -1.19 -38.04
C ALA A 416 -2.51 -0.92 -37.87
N ARG A 417 -2.06 0.34 -38.05
CA ARG A 417 -0.67 0.75 -37.79
C ARG A 417 -0.33 0.66 -36.30
N ASN A 418 -1.21 1.14 -35.42
CA ASN A 418 -1.02 1.08 -33.97
C ASN A 418 -0.96 -0.36 -33.46
N GLU A 419 -1.82 -1.26 -33.95
CA GLU A 419 -1.77 -2.68 -33.62
C GLU A 419 -0.43 -3.32 -34.02
N ARG A 420 0.11 -3.00 -35.21
CA ARG A 420 1.45 -3.46 -35.63
C ARG A 420 2.57 -2.93 -34.74
N LEU A 421 2.48 -1.68 -34.29
CA LEU A 421 3.49 -1.11 -33.38
C LEU A 421 3.42 -1.76 -32.00
N ARG A 422 2.21 -2.02 -31.49
CA ARG A 422 2.03 -2.72 -30.20
C ARG A 422 2.58 -4.14 -30.23
N SER A 423 2.37 -4.88 -31.32
CA SER A 423 2.93 -6.23 -31.45
C SER A 423 4.44 -6.25 -31.58
N GLN A 424 5.06 -5.19 -32.11
CA GLN A 424 6.52 -5.03 -32.15
C GLN A 424 7.11 -4.62 -30.79
N SER A 425 6.36 -3.87 -29.98
CA SER A 425 6.82 -3.39 -28.66
C SER A 425 6.61 -4.40 -27.52
N SER A 426 5.97 -5.55 -27.79
CA SER A 426 5.76 -6.66 -26.84
C SER A 426 6.80 -7.79 -26.96
N VAL A 427 7.90 -7.54 -27.66
CA VAL A 427 9.12 -8.38 -27.73
C VAL A 427 10.24 -7.61 -27.07
#